data_AF-A0A3S5AJM0-F1
#
_entry.id   AF-A0A3S5AJM0-F1
#
_cell.length_a   1.000
_cell.length_b   1.000
_cell.length_c   1.000
_cell.angle_alpha   90.00
_cell.angle_beta   90.00
_cell.angle_gamma   90.00
#
_symmetry.space_group_name_H-M   'P 1'
#
loop_
_entity.id
_entity.type
_entity.pdbx_description
1 polymer ?
#
loop_
_entity_poly.entity_id
_entity_poly.type
_entity_poly.pdbx_seq_one_letter_code
_entity_poly.pdbx_strand_id
1 'polypeptide(L)'
;MMLYYETSLIKTSEKWRPFAIFCGPFLLSIIFIFVLLRGLPELPDEYREHIKFPSNLHELKQLGIVLSSYKGNYYWQILLLIISSYIFLQSFMIPGSVLFSILLGYLFPFPVALLVIALCSAVGASCCYFFAGYVGSRTLLRLFPDHIMHFRASYDPAALIHLLT
;
A
#
# COMPACT_ATOMS: atom_id res chain seq x y z
N MET A 1 -13.64 13.81 -38.94
CA MET A 1 -14.18 14.03 -37.57
C MET A 1 -14.00 12.81 -36.66
N MET A 2 -14.33 11.57 -37.10
CA MET A 2 -14.13 10.36 -36.27
C MET A 2 -12.66 10.05 -35.88
N LEU A 3 -11.68 10.23 -36.78
CA LEU A 3 -10.26 9.98 -36.47
C LEU A 3 -9.67 10.92 -35.40
N TYR A 4 -10.18 12.17 -35.31
CA TYR A 4 -9.74 13.16 -34.31
C TYR A 4 -10.32 12.85 -32.92
N TYR A 5 -11.51 12.23 -32.89
CA TYR A 5 -12.14 11.75 -31.65
C TYR A 5 -11.42 10.51 -31.10
N GLU A 6 -11.05 9.55 -31.96
CA GLU A 6 -10.23 8.41 -31.51
C GLU A 6 -8.86 8.85 -30.98
N THR A 7 -8.14 9.71 -31.68
CA THR A 7 -6.81 10.19 -31.20
C THR A 7 -6.91 11.00 -29.91
N SER A 8 -7.97 11.81 -29.72
CA SER A 8 -8.18 12.53 -28.46
C SER A 8 -8.64 11.62 -27.31
N LEU A 9 -9.46 10.59 -27.57
CA LEU A 9 -9.81 9.57 -26.57
C LEU A 9 -8.61 8.71 -26.16
N ILE A 10 -7.77 8.29 -27.10
CA ILE A 10 -6.55 7.53 -26.82
C ILE A 10 -5.63 8.36 -25.92
N LYS A 11 -5.42 9.63 -26.24
CA LYS A 11 -4.58 10.56 -25.46
C LYS A 11 -5.15 10.87 -24.07
N THR A 12 -6.47 10.97 -23.93
CA THR A 12 -7.15 11.12 -22.63
C THR A 12 -7.04 9.85 -21.78
N SER A 13 -7.21 8.66 -22.39
CA SER A 13 -7.07 7.39 -21.68
C SER A 13 -5.65 7.20 -21.13
N GLU A 14 -4.62 7.59 -21.88
CA GLU A 14 -3.23 7.46 -21.48
C GLU A 14 -2.83 8.38 -20.31
N LYS A 15 -3.60 9.45 -20.11
CA LYS A 15 -3.44 10.43 -19.04
C LYS A 15 -3.98 9.92 -17.70
N TRP A 16 -5.12 9.23 -17.72
CA TRP A 16 -5.76 8.66 -16.52
C TRP A 16 -5.28 7.24 -16.17
N ARG A 17 -4.64 6.53 -17.10
CA ARG A 17 -4.06 5.19 -16.86
C ARG A 17 -3.20 5.08 -15.58
N PRO A 18 -2.20 5.94 -15.31
CA PRO A 18 -1.41 5.84 -14.08
C PRO A 18 -2.27 6.06 -12.81
N PHE A 19 -3.24 6.97 -12.88
CA PHE A 19 -4.20 7.18 -11.77
C PHE A 19 -5.11 5.97 -11.56
N ALA A 20 -5.62 5.35 -12.63
CA ALA A 20 -6.45 4.15 -12.54
C ALA A 20 -5.67 2.93 -12.00
N ILE A 21 -4.40 2.79 -12.39
CA ILE A 21 -3.49 1.74 -11.89
C ILE A 21 -3.21 1.88 -10.39
N PHE A 22 -3.21 3.11 -9.85
CA PHE A 22 -3.04 3.35 -8.42
C PHE A 22 -4.37 3.26 -7.65
N CYS A 23 -5.40 3.98 -8.11
CA CYS A 23 -6.70 4.05 -7.46
C CYS A 23 -7.45 2.71 -7.49
N GLY A 24 -7.31 1.91 -8.55
CA GLY A 24 -8.00 0.61 -8.65
C GLY A 24 -7.62 -0.36 -7.52
N PRO A 25 -6.34 -0.72 -7.38
CA PRO A 25 -5.88 -1.59 -6.29
C PRO A 25 -6.09 -1.00 -4.90
N PHE A 26 -5.96 0.33 -4.75
CA PHE A 26 -6.27 1.02 -3.49
C PHE A 26 -7.71 0.81 -3.06
N LEU A 27 -8.67 1.11 -3.94
CA LEU A 27 -10.10 0.94 -3.67
C LEU A 27 -10.47 -0.54 -3.48
N LEU A 28 -9.90 -1.42 -4.30
CA LEU A 28 -10.11 -2.87 -4.17
C LEU A 28 -9.65 -3.38 -2.80
N SER A 29 -8.50 -2.90 -2.32
CA SER A 29 -7.96 -3.29 -1.01
C SER A 29 -8.81 -2.75 0.13
N ILE A 30 -9.32 -1.52 0.02
CA ILE A 30 -10.28 -0.95 0.98
C ILE A 30 -11.56 -1.78 1.03
N ILE A 31 -12.14 -2.12 -0.12
CA ILE A 31 -13.34 -2.96 -0.20
C ILE A 31 -13.07 -4.32 0.42
N PHE A 32 -11.92 -4.94 0.12
CA PHE A 32 -11.56 -6.23 0.68
C PHE A 32 -11.43 -6.18 2.22
N ILE A 33 -10.73 -5.19 2.76
CA ILE A 33 -10.63 -4.98 4.21
C ILE A 33 -12.00 -4.70 4.81
N PHE A 34 -12.84 -3.90 4.15
CA PHE A 34 -14.19 -3.61 4.61
C PHE A 34 -15.08 -4.86 4.65
N VAL A 35 -14.96 -5.76 3.67
CA VAL A 35 -15.66 -7.06 3.66
C VAL A 35 -15.16 -7.94 4.80
N LEU A 36 -13.84 -8.02 5.04
CA LEU A 36 -13.29 -8.74 6.19
C LEU A 36 -13.79 -8.16 7.52
N LEU A 37 -13.87 -6.84 7.64
CA LEU A 37 -14.41 -6.14 8.81
C LEU A 37 -15.89 -6.44 9.04
N ARG A 38 -16.69 -6.51 7.97
CA ARG A 38 -18.12 -6.88 8.04
C ARG A 38 -18.33 -8.36 8.35
N GLY A 39 -17.36 -9.21 8.02
CA GLY A 39 -17.35 -10.64 8.33
C GLY A 39 -17.00 -10.95 9.78
N LEU A 40 -16.53 -9.99 10.57
CA LEU A 40 -16.39 -10.17 12.01
C LEU A 40 -17.80 -10.29 12.65
N PRO A 41 -18.03 -11.27 13.55
CA PRO A 41 -19.27 -11.39 14.30
C PRO A 41 -19.56 -10.11 15.09
N GLU A 42 -20.83 -9.86 15.43
CA GLU A 42 -21.31 -8.64 16.10
C GLU A 42 -20.38 -8.15 17.21
N LEU A 43 -19.53 -7.20 16.85
CA LEU A 43 -18.87 -6.34 17.82
C LEU A 43 -19.96 -5.43 18.38
N PRO A 44 -20.09 -5.30 19.72
CA PRO A 44 -20.99 -4.34 20.34
C PRO A 44 -20.80 -2.97 19.65
N ASP A 45 -21.88 -2.25 19.37
CA ASP A 45 -21.81 -0.98 18.62
C ASP A 45 -20.87 0.04 19.28
N GLU A 46 -20.63 -0.09 20.60
CA GLU A 46 -19.63 0.64 21.39
C GLU A 46 -18.19 0.47 20.89
N TYR A 47 -17.82 -0.70 20.33
CA TYR A 47 -16.48 -0.97 19.80
C TYR A 47 -16.36 -0.76 18.28
N ARG A 48 -17.49 -0.65 17.55
CA ARG A 48 -17.47 -0.33 16.11
C ARG A 48 -16.89 1.04 15.83
N GLU A 49 -17.09 2.02 16.70
CA GLU A 49 -16.45 3.33 16.61
C GLU A 49 -14.94 3.29 16.85
N HIS A 50 -14.47 2.28 17.60
CA HIS A 50 -13.05 2.08 17.94
C HIS A 50 -12.29 1.24 16.91
N ILE A 51 -12.98 0.63 15.93
CA ILE A 51 -12.36 0.05 14.74
C ILE A 51 -12.05 1.18 13.75
N LYS A 52 -11.21 2.10 14.21
CA LYS A 52 -10.47 3.01 13.34
C LYS A 52 -9.06 2.47 13.21
N PHE A 53 -8.38 2.88 12.14
CA PHE A 53 -6.94 2.69 12.06
C PHE A 53 -6.32 3.33 13.32
N PRO A 54 -5.77 2.52 14.25
CA PRO A 54 -5.29 3.03 15.52
C PRO A 54 -4.19 4.02 15.20
N SER A 55 -4.39 5.28 15.55
CA SER A 55 -3.40 6.33 15.33
C SER A 55 -2.50 6.46 16.56
N ASN A 56 -2.95 5.92 17.69
CA ASN A 56 -2.28 5.96 18.99
C ASN A 56 -2.08 4.54 19.55
N LEU A 57 -1.04 4.37 20.38
CA LEU A 57 -0.79 3.11 21.13
C LEU A 57 -1.95 2.74 22.07
N HIS A 58 -2.67 3.74 22.59
CA HIS A 58 -3.81 3.51 23.48
C HIS A 58 -4.99 2.87 22.74
N GLU A 59 -5.34 3.42 21.57
CA GLU A 59 -6.36 2.86 20.67
C GLU A 59 -5.96 1.46 20.19
N LEU A 60 -4.68 1.26 19.86
CA LEU A 60 -4.14 -0.05 19.50
C LEU A 60 -4.35 -1.08 20.62
N LYS A 61 -4.10 -0.70 21.87
CA LYS A 61 -4.27 -1.57 23.03
C LYS A 61 -5.73 -1.96 23.22
N GLN A 62 -6.65 -1.00 23.10
CA GLN A 62 -8.09 -1.27 23.17
C GLN A 62 -8.53 -2.23 22.06
N LEU A 63 -8.10 -1.96 20.82
CA LEU A 63 -8.36 -2.85 19.68
C LEU A 63 -7.80 -4.26 19.94
N GLY A 64 -6.58 -4.37 20.47
CA GLY A 64 -5.96 -5.64 20.83
C GLY A 64 -6.72 -6.41 21.90
N ILE A 65 -7.23 -5.73 22.94
CA ILE A 65 -8.03 -6.37 24.01
C ILE A 65 -9.33 -6.94 23.43
N VAL A 66 -10.01 -6.16 22.58
CA VAL A 66 -11.23 -6.58 21.89
C VAL A 66 -10.92 -7.79 21.02
N LEU A 67 -9.95 -7.69 20.11
CA LEU A 67 -9.59 -8.78 19.19
C LEU A 67 -9.10 -10.04 19.92
N SER A 68 -8.37 -9.90 21.04
CA SER A 68 -7.91 -11.02 21.85
C SER A 68 -9.08 -11.81 22.44
N SER A 69 -10.15 -11.12 22.85
CA SER A 69 -11.37 -11.74 23.38
C SER A 69 -12.13 -12.54 22.31
N TYR A 70 -12.09 -12.12 21.04
CA TYR A 70 -12.73 -12.81 19.91
C TYR A 70 -11.84 -13.86 19.22
N LYS A 71 -10.53 -13.85 19.49
CA LYS A 71 -9.54 -14.74 18.87
C LYS A 71 -9.88 -16.23 19.03
N GLY A 72 -10.54 -16.61 20.13
CA GLY A 72 -10.88 -18.01 20.43
C GLY A 72 -11.71 -18.71 19.37
N ASN A 73 -12.68 -18.00 18.76
CA ASN A 73 -13.59 -18.57 17.76
C ASN A 73 -13.25 -18.14 16.31
N TYR A 74 -12.49 -17.04 16.14
CA TYR A 74 -12.27 -16.40 14.83
C TYR A 74 -10.80 -16.10 14.54
N TYR A 75 -9.90 -16.98 14.98
CA TYR A 75 -8.45 -16.85 14.83
C TYR A 75 -8.01 -16.44 13.40
N TRP A 76 -8.46 -17.18 12.39
CA TRP A 76 -8.05 -16.95 11.00
C TRP A 76 -8.60 -15.65 10.42
N GLN A 77 -9.83 -15.27 10.77
CA GLN A 77 -10.43 -14.03 10.29
C GLN A 77 -9.69 -12.81 10.85
N ILE A 78 -9.40 -12.81 12.15
CA ILE A 78 -8.65 -11.73 12.80
C ILE A 78 -7.22 -11.66 12.24
N LEU A 79 -6.57 -12.81 12.05
CA LEU A 79 -5.24 -12.86 11.45
C LEU A 79 -5.23 -12.27 10.03
N LEU A 80 -6.18 -12.68 9.17
CA LEU A 80 -6.32 -12.16 7.81
C LEU A 80 -6.64 -10.66 7.79
N LEU A 81 -7.49 -10.19 8.70
CA LEU A 81 -7.81 -8.77 8.83
C LEU A 81 -6.56 -7.93 9.15
N ILE A 82 -5.79 -8.37 10.16
CA ILE A 82 -4.55 -7.70 10.59
C ILE A 82 -3.50 -7.73 9.46
N ILE A 83 -3.27 -8.89 8.84
CA ILE A 83 -2.33 -9.06 7.71
C ILE A 83 -2.71 -8.17 6.53
N SER A 84 -3.98 -8.18 6.14
CA SER A 84 -4.46 -7.39 4.99
C SER A 84 -4.32 -5.89 5.25
N SER A 85 -4.66 -5.44 6.46
CA SER A 85 -4.50 -4.04 6.88
C SER A 85 -3.03 -3.63 6.93
N TYR A 86 -2.15 -4.52 7.39
CA TYR A 86 -0.71 -4.31 7.42
C TYR A 86 -0.13 -4.13 6.01
N ILE A 87 -0.42 -5.07 5.10
CA ILE A 87 0.08 -5.04 3.72
C ILE A 87 -0.45 -3.81 3.01
N PHE A 88 -1.72 -3.44 3.22
CA PHE A 88 -2.31 -2.23 2.69
C PHE A 88 -1.54 -0.97 3.13
N LEU A 89 -1.33 -0.80 4.44
CA LEU A 89 -0.58 0.36 4.96
C LEU A 89 0.83 0.45 4.37
N GLN A 90 1.56 -0.67 4.29
CA GLN A 90 2.90 -0.68 3.69
C GLN A 90 2.90 -0.42 2.18
N SER A 91 1.96 -1.01 1.44
CA SER A 91 1.89 -0.89 -0.02
C SER A 91 1.59 0.54 -0.47
N PHE A 92 0.85 1.29 0.34
CA PHE A 92 0.48 2.69 0.06
C PHE A 92 1.30 3.70 0.88
N MET A 93 2.35 3.26 1.57
CA MET A 93 3.24 4.10 2.40
C MET A 93 2.50 4.94 3.45
N ILE A 94 1.43 4.40 4.03
CA ILE A 94 0.64 5.08 5.06
C ILE A 94 1.32 4.88 6.42
N PRO A 95 1.61 5.95 7.19
CA PRO A 95 2.21 5.83 8.51
C PRO A 95 1.23 5.14 9.47
N GLY A 96 1.66 4.06 10.11
CA GLY A 96 0.83 3.29 11.05
C GLY A 96 1.07 1.77 11.03
N SER A 97 1.80 1.24 10.05
CA SER A 97 2.05 -0.22 9.94
C SER A 97 2.77 -0.81 11.15
N VAL A 98 3.60 0.00 11.84
CA VAL A 98 4.31 -0.39 13.07
C VAL A 98 3.34 -0.77 14.20
N LEU A 99 2.20 -0.09 14.30
CA LEU A 99 1.20 -0.39 15.33
C LEU A 99 0.61 -1.79 15.10
N PHE A 100 0.37 -2.18 13.85
CA PHE A 100 -0.06 -3.55 13.53
C PHE A 100 1.01 -4.61 13.81
N SER A 101 2.30 -4.30 13.69
CA SER A 101 3.38 -5.19 14.16
C SER A 101 3.27 -5.46 15.66
N ILE A 102 3.03 -4.41 16.44
CA ILE A 102 2.87 -4.51 17.90
C ILE A 102 1.60 -5.30 18.25
N LEU A 103 0.50 -5.06 17.52
CA LEU A 103 -0.75 -5.80 17.68
C LEU A 103 -0.58 -7.31 17.40
N LEU A 104 0.16 -7.68 16.35
CA LEU A 104 0.51 -9.08 16.05
C LEU A 104 1.29 -9.71 17.20
N GLY A 105 2.27 -9.00 17.74
CA GLY A 105 3.06 -9.46 18.90
C GLY A 105 2.23 -9.60 20.18
N TYR A 106 1.20 -8.77 20.36
CA TYR A 106 0.28 -8.87 21.49
C TYR A 106 -0.69 -10.05 21.33
N LEU A 107 -1.18 -10.32 20.11
CA LEU A 107 -2.19 -11.35 19.87
C LEU A 107 -1.58 -12.75 19.71
N PHE A 108 -0.40 -12.91 19.13
CA PHE A 108 0.15 -14.21 18.69
C PHE A 108 1.47 -14.54 19.38
N PRO A 109 1.84 -15.85 19.50
CA PRO A 109 3.12 -16.22 20.07
C PRO A 109 4.29 -15.66 19.23
N PHE A 110 5.35 -15.25 19.90
CA PHE A 110 6.51 -14.55 19.33
C PHE A 110 7.04 -15.11 18.00
N PRO A 111 7.35 -16.42 17.84
CA PRO A 111 7.89 -16.94 16.58
C PRO A 111 6.90 -16.84 15.41
N VAL A 112 5.61 -17.03 15.67
CA VAL A 112 4.56 -16.91 14.65
C VAL A 112 4.37 -15.45 14.27
N ALA A 113 4.33 -14.55 15.26
CA ALA A 113 4.20 -13.13 15.04
C ALA A 113 5.36 -12.59 14.17
N LEU A 114 6.61 -12.94 14.50
CA LEU A 114 7.77 -12.51 13.72
C LEU A 114 7.74 -13.00 12.27
N LEU A 115 7.42 -14.28 12.06
CA LEU A 115 7.34 -14.85 10.72
C LEU A 115 6.26 -14.15 9.90
N VAL A 116 5.07 -13.96 10.47
CA VAL A 116 3.96 -13.25 9.82
C VAL A 116 4.34 -11.80 9.49
N ILE A 117 4.94 -11.06 10.44
CA ILE A 117 5.39 -9.67 10.23
C ILE A 117 6.43 -9.60 9.11
N ALA A 118 7.40 -10.51 9.10
CA ALA A 118 8.45 -10.54 8.09
C ALA A 118 7.88 -10.82 6.69
N LEU A 119 7.00 -11.81 6.55
CA LEU A 119 6.33 -12.11 5.28
C LEU A 119 5.44 -10.95 4.82
N CYS A 120 4.64 -10.39 5.73
CA CYS A 120 3.85 -9.18 5.47
C CYS A 120 4.74 -8.05 4.94
N SER A 121 5.90 -7.84 5.58
CA SER A 121 6.80 -6.75 5.21
C SER A 121 7.45 -6.98 3.85
N ALA A 122 7.85 -8.21 3.54
CA ALA A 122 8.39 -8.57 2.24
C ALA A 122 7.36 -8.36 1.12
N VAL A 123 6.12 -8.80 1.34
CA VAL A 123 5.02 -8.64 0.37
C VAL A 123 4.63 -7.17 0.21
N GLY A 124 4.41 -6.45 1.31
CA GLY A 124 4.05 -5.02 1.28
C GLY A 124 5.09 -4.15 0.59
N ALA A 125 6.37 -4.35 0.91
CA ALA A 125 7.47 -3.64 0.24
C ALA A 125 7.57 -3.99 -1.25
N SER A 126 7.39 -5.27 -1.61
CA SER A 126 7.40 -5.71 -3.02
C SER A 126 6.27 -5.06 -3.82
N CYS A 127 5.06 -5.00 -3.25
CA CYS A 127 3.93 -4.30 -3.84
C CYS A 127 4.20 -2.80 -4.00
N CYS A 128 4.72 -2.15 -2.96
CA CYS A 128 5.09 -0.73 -3.00
C CYS A 128 6.12 -0.43 -4.11
N TYR A 129 7.14 -1.28 -4.25
CA TYR A 129 8.16 -1.13 -5.30
C TYR A 129 7.57 -1.30 -6.70
N PHE A 130 6.69 -2.28 -6.88
CA PHE A 130 6.00 -2.50 -8.16
C PHE A 130 5.15 -1.29 -8.56
N PHE A 131 4.38 -0.73 -7.62
CA PHE A 131 3.59 0.47 -7.85
C PHE A 131 4.46 1.69 -8.15
N ALA A 132 5.50 1.92 -7.36
CA ALA A 132 6.43 3.02 -7.57
C ALA A 132 7.16 2.93 -8.91
N GLY A 133 7.58 1.74 -9.34
CA GLY A 133 8.20 1.54 -10.65
C GLY A 133 7.24 1.80 -11.82
N TYR A 134 6.02 1.27 -11.75
CA TYR A 134 5.07 1.38 -12.86
C TYR A 134 4.50 2.79 -13.03
N VAL A 135 4.16 3.44 -11.91
CA VAL A 135 3.63 4.81 -11.89
C VAL A 135 4.77 5.83 -12.02
N GLY A 136 5.85 5.64 -11.28
CA GLY A 136 6.99 6.55 -11.22
C GLY A 136 7.72 6.68 -12.55
N SER A 137 8.12 5.57 -13.19
CA SER A 137 8.92 5.66 -14.43
C SER A 137 8.18 6.37 -15.57
N ARG A 138 6.86 6.17 -15.71
CA ARG A 138 6.08 6.82 -16.77
C ARG A 138 5.71 8.27 -16.44
N THR A 139 5.47 8.57 -15.17
CA THR A 139 5.06 9.91 -14.73
C THR A 139 6.26 10.86 -14.67
N LEU A 140 7.40 10.36 -14.19
CA LEU A 140 8.64 11.12 -14.04
C LEU A 140 9.24 11.52 -15.40
N LEU A 141 9.22 10.61 -16.38
CA LEU A 141 9.61 10.92 -17.78
C LEU A 141 8.69 11.95 -18.46
N ARG A 142 7.41 12.03 -18.07
CA ARG A 142 6.45 12.99 -18.65
C ARG A 142 6.48 14.35 -17.98
N LEU A 143 6.78 14.43 -16.68
CA LEU A 143 6.81 15.67 -15.91
C LEU A 143 8.15 16.41 -15.97
N PHE A 144 9.27 15.68 -16.04
CA PHE A 144 10.61 16.28 -16.03
C PHE A 144 11.53 15.73 -17.13
N PRO A 145 11.14 15.72 -18.41
CA PRO A 145 12.01 15.23 -19.48
C PRO A 145 13.32 16.03 -19.58
N ASP A 146 13.27 17.35 -19.39
CA ASP A 146 14.43 18.24 -19.55
C ASP A 146 15.49 18.07 -18.46
N HIS A 147 15.07 17.85 -17.20
CA HIS A 147 16.01 17.61 -16.11
C HIS A 147 16.70 16.25 -16.25
N ILE A 148 15.97 15.22 -16.72
CA ILE A 148 16.56 13.89 -16.95
C ILE A 148 17.55 13.96 -18.12
N MET A 149 17.24 14.70 -19.19
CA MET A 149 18.19 14.93 -20.29
C MET A 149 19.44 15.68 -19.83
N HIS A 150 19.29 16.70 -19.00
CA HIS A 150 20.44 17.46 -18.48
C HIS A 150 21.34 16.60 -17.59
N PHE A 151 20.77 15.76 -16.71
CA PHE A 151 21.54 14.82 -15.89
C PHE A 151 22.18 13.70 -16.73
N ARG A 152 21.48 13.22 -17.76
CA ARG A 152 22.01 12.18 -18.66
C ARG A 152 23.15 12.71 -19.53
N ALA A 153 23.07 13.96 -19.98
CA ALA A 153 24.13 14.62 -20.72
C ALA A 153 25.37 14.89 -19.84
N SER A 154 25.19 15.24 -18.56
CA SER A 154 26.31 15.40 -17.61
C SER A 154 27.00 14.10 -17.20
N TYR A 155 26.36 12.94 -17.40
CA TYR A 155 26.91 11.63 -17.04
C TYR A 155 27.27 10.75 -18.24
N ASP A 156 27.22 11.29 -19.47
CA ASP A 156 27.58 10.57 -20.67
C ASP A 156 29.12 10.52 -20.81
N PRO A 157 29.79 9.38 -20.57
CA PRO A 157 31.24 9.28 -20.69
C PRO A 157 31.72 9.55 -22.13
N ALA A 158 30.85 9.42 -23.13
CA ALA A 158 31.18 9.70 -24.53
C ALA A 158 31.34 11.21 -24.81
N ALA A 159 30.60 12.07 -24.10
CA ALA A 159 30.74 13.53 -24.23
C ALA A 159 32.01 14.06 -23.55
N LEU A 160 32.48 13.39 -22.49
CA LEU A 160 33.72 13.76 -21.78
C LEU A 160 34.97 13.44 -22.61
N ILE A 161 34.96 12.36 -23.40
CA ILE A 161 36.08 11.94 -24.26
C ILE A 161 36.27 12.92 -25.43
N HIS A 162 35.18 13.48 -25.98
CA HIS A 162 35.23 14.48 -27.05
C HIS A 162 35.68 15.88 -26.59
N LEU A 163 35.62 16.18 -25.29
CA LEU A 163 36.12 17.43 -24.69
C LEU A 163 37.60 17.34 -24.26
N LEU A 164 38.16 16.13 -24.21
CA LEU A 164 39.56 15.84 -23.81
C LEU A 164 40.45 15.39 -24.98
N THR A 165 39.95 15.42 -26.22
CA THR A 165 40.70 15.17 -27.46
C THR A 165 40.70 16.43 -28.32
#